data_AF-A0AAD2G752-F1
#
_entry.id   AF-A0AAD2G752-F1
#
_cell.length_a   1.000
_cell.length_b   1.000
_cell.length_c   1.000
_cell.angle_alpha   90.00
_cell.angle_beta   90.00
_cell.angle_gamma   90.00
#
_symmetry.space_group_name_H-M   'P 1'
#
loop_
_entity.id
_entity.type
_entity.pdbx_description
1 polymer ?
#
loop_
_entity_poly.entity_id
_entity_poly.type
_entity_poly.pdbx_seq_one_letter_code
_entity_poly.pdbx_strand_id
1 'polypeptide(L)'
;MTIVSKSSKSVTFHPTVTGIQIMNIDDYTAREISASWYSQEEMDRITNRCVKLLKRMESGDYNKCKKYCARGLEGHTKTGAISKNKNRASARAAVLMEQSRQWIENRVDEQAIADAYRSKASSCQLWAQIVATGDEEAVGFEGKKIIEKVSRSDSFQQQLLPAAA
;
A
#
# COMPACT_ATOMS: atom_id res chain seq x y z
N MET A 1 -47.69 -4.67 -6.46
CA MET A 1 -46.90 -3.69 -5.70
C MET A 1 -46.01 -4.46 -4.74
N THR A 2 -44.71 -4.57 -5.03
CA THR A 2 -43.78 -5.36 -4.22
C THR A 2 -43.09 -4.44 -3.23
N ILE A 3 -43.37 -4.63 -1.94
CA ILE A 3 -42.80 -3.83 -0.85
C ILE A 3 -41.36 -4.32 -0.64
N VAL A 4 -40.37 -3.53 -1.05
CA VAL A 4 -38.95 -3.79 -0.78
C VAL A 4 -38.74 -3.54 0.72
N SER A 5 -38.59 -4.61 1.50
CA SER A 5 -38.29 -4.51 2.93
C SER A 5 -36.90 -3.91 3.13
N LYS A 6 -36.83 -2.76 3.82
CA LYS A 6 -35.58 -2.10 4.21
C LYS A 6 -34.82 -3.03 5.17
N SER A 7 -33.71 -3.64 4.73
CA SER A 7 -32.90 -4.45 5.63
C SER A 7 -32.31 -3.55 6.72
N SER A 8 -32.63 -3.84 7.98
CA SER A 8 -32.00 -3.18 9.12
C SER A 8 -30.53 -3.56 9.12
N LYS A 9 -29.64 -2.60 8.84
CA LYS A 9 -28.20 -2.79 9.00
C LYS A 9 -27.97 -3.15 10.47
N SER A 10 -27.60 -4.40 10.74
CA SER A 10 -27.24 -4.87 12.07
C SER A 10 -25.77 -5.21 12.09
N VAL A 11 -25.09 -4.83 13.17
CA VAL A 11 -23.69 -5.20 13.42
C VAL A 11 -23.73 -6.26 14.50
N THR A 12 -23.26 -7.46 14.16
CA THR A 12 -23.09 -8.56 15.09
C THR A 12 -21.60 -8.80 15.32
N PHE A 13 -21.17 -8.79 16.57
CA PHE A 13 -19.79 -9.07 16.93
C PHE A 13 -19.60 -10.57 17.15
N HIS A 14 -18.41 -11.06 16.82
CA HIS A 14 -18.03 -12.43 17.13
C HIS A 14 -17.96 -12.59 18.67
N PRO A 15 -18.59 -13.63 19.27
CA PRO A 15 -18.70 -13.76 20.72
C PRO A 15 -17.34 -14.02 21.39
N THR A 16 -16.37 -14.53 20.64
CA THR A 16 -15.02 -14.83 21.12
C THR A 16 -14.05 -13.82 20.54
N VAL A 17 -13.39 -13.05 21.40
CA VAL A 17 -12.28 -12.17 21.04
C VAL A 17 -10.99 -12.84 21.48
N THR A 18 -10.17 -13.28 20.53
CA THR A 18 -8.82 -13.77 20.80
C THR A 18 -7.88 -12.57 20.91
N GLY A 19 -7.48 -12.22 22.13
CA GLY A 19 -6.42 -11.25 22.39
C GLY A 19 -5.06 -11.92 22.36
N ILE A 20 -4.08 -11.27 21.74
CA ILE A 20 -2.66 -11.61 21.92
C ILE A 20 -2.11 -10.55 22.88
N GLN A 21 -1.50 -10.99 23.98
CA GLN A 21 -0.79 -10.08 24.86
C GLN A 21 0.50 -9.63 24.16
N ILE A 22 0.63 -8.33 23.94
CA ILE A 22 1.85 -7.72 23.43
C ILE A 22 2.62 -7.19 24.64
N MET A 23 3.93 -7.46 24.68
CA MET A 23 4.81 -6.93 25.72
C MET A 23 4.78 -5.40 25.71
N ASN A 24 4.70 -4.77 26.89
CA ASN A 24 4.77 -3.32 26.98
C ASN A 24 6.19 -2.86 26.59
N ILE A 25 6.32 -1.74 25.90
CA ILE A 25 7.62 -1.16 25.52
C ILE A 25 8.53 -0.91 26.74
N ASP A 26 7.95 -0.60 27.90
CA ASP A 26 8.70 -0.38 29.14
C ASP A 26 9.36 -1.67 29.67
N ASP A 27 8.85 -2.84 29.26
CA ASP A 27 9.39 -4.16 29.62
C ASP A 27 10.51 -4.61 28.67
N TYR A 28 10.77 -3.88 27.57
CA TYR A 28 11.81 -4.25 26.63
C TYR A 28 13.19 -3.94 27.20
N THR A 29 14.11 -4.89 27.09
CA THR A 29 15.52 -4.62 27.30
C THR A 29 16.05 -3.67 26.22
N ALA A 30 17.12 -2.93 26.50
CA ALA A 30 17.77 -2.07 25.51
C ALA A 30 18.17 -2.84 24.23
N ARG A 31 18.54 -4.12 24.37
CA ARG A 31 18.83 -5.00 23.22
C ARG A 31 17.59 -5.25 22.38
N GLU A 32 16.47 -5.60 22.99
CA GLU A 32 15.20 -5.81 22.30
C GLU A 32 14.71 -4.52 21.63
N ILE A 33 14.90 -3.36 22.27
CA ILE A 33 14.60 -2.06 21.65
C ILE A 33 15.45 -1.86 20.39
N SER A 34 16.76 -2.03 20.50
CA SER A 34 17.65 -1.86 19.35
C SER A 34 17.39 -2.85 18.19
N ALA A 35 16.86 -4.03 18.50
CA ALA A 35 16.54 -5.04 17.50
C ALA A 35 15.14 -4.84 16.87
N SER A 36 14.24 -4.15 17.58
CA SER A 36 12.85 -3.98 17.17
C SER A 36 12.61 -2.68 16.39
N TRP A 37 13.42 -1.64 16.67
CA TRP A 37 13.28 -0.32 16.04
C TRP A 37 14.58 0.13 15.40
N TYR A 38 14.45 0.81 14.26
CA TYR A 38 15.59 1.44 13.62
C TYR A 38 16.14 2.58 14.47
N SER A 39 17.45 2.58 14.65
CA SER A 39 18.18 3.73 15.17
C SER A 39 18.05 4.94 14.24
N GLN A 40 18.34 6.12 14.76
CA GLN A 40 18.36 7.34 13.95
C GLN A 40 19.34 7.21 12.77
N GLU A 41 20.52 6.61 12.99
CA GLU A 41 21.51 6.41 11.94
C GLU A 41 21.00 5.47 10.84
N GLU A 42 20.32 4.39 11.19
CA GLU A 42 19.70 3.47 10.22
C GLU A 42 18.60 4.16 9.43
N MET A 43 17.76 4.95 10.09
CA MET A 43 16.72 5.76 9.44
C MET A 43 17.32 6.77 8.47
N ASP A 44 18.42 7.42 8.83
CA ASP A 44 19.13 8.36 7.95
C ASP A 44 19.73 7.63 6.73
N ARG A 45 20.31 6.45 6.94
CA ARG A 45 20.83 5.61 5.84
C ARG A 45 19.72 5.19 4.88
N ILE A 46 18.57 4.74 5.39
CA ILE A 46 17.39 4.37 4.60
C ILE A 46 16.90 5.59 3.82
N THR A 47 16.72 6.72 4.49
CA THR A 47 16.25 7.97 3.89
C THR A 47 17.18 8.44 2.77
N ASN A 48 18.49 8.44 3.01
CA ASN A 48 19.49 8.82 2.01
C ASN A 48 19.47 7.89 0.79
N ARG A 49 19.25 6.59 0.98
CA ARG A 49 19.07 5.64 -0.11
C ARG A 49 17.83 5.98 -0.95
N CYS A 50 16.70 6.28 -0.30
CA CYS A 50 15.46 6.69 -0.98
C CYS A 50 15.65 7.99 -1.77
N VAL A 51 16.31 9.00 -1.18
CA VAL A 51 16.59 10.28 -1.86
C VAL A 51 17.48 10.07 -3.09
N LYS A 52 18.53 9.25 -2.99
CA LYS A 52 19.39 8.92 -4.14
C LYS A 52 18.60 8.24 -5.26
N LEU A 53 17.67 7.35 -4.90
CA LEU A 53 16.82 6.67 -5.87
C LEU A 53 15.84 7.63 -6.55
N LEU A 54 15.20 8.51 -5.78
CA LEU A 54 14.31 9.55 -6.32
C LEU A 54 15.03 10.45 -7.33
N LYS A 55 16.25 10.89 -7.03
CA LYS A 55 17.06 11.69 -7.97
C LYS A 55 17.30 10.95 -9.29
N ARG A 56 17.55 9.64 -9.25
CA ARG A 56 17.74 8.81 -10.45
C ARG A 56 16.44 8.57 -11.23
N MET A 57 15.32 8.43 -10.53
CA MET A 57 13.99 8.36 -11.15
C MET A 57 13.68 9.65 -11.89
N GLU A 58 13.95 10.80 -11.29
CA GLU A 58 13.72 12.11 -11.91
C GLU A 58 14.69 12.43 -13.05
N SER A 59 15.92 11.90 -13.01
CA SER A 59 16.89 12.08 -14.10
C SER A 59 16.71 11.12 -15.28
N GLY A 60 15.75 10.20 -15.21
CA GLY A 60 15.51 9.17 -16.25
C GLY A 60 16.55 8.04 -16.29
N ASP A 61 17.50 8.01 -15.34
CA ASP A 61 18.58 7.02 -15.29
C ASP A 61 18.18 5.73 -14.54
N TYR A 62 16.93 5.65 -14.08
CA TYR A 62 16.40 4.53 -13.31
C TYR A 62 16.48 3.18 -14.05
N ASN A 63 16.21 3.17 -15.36
CA ASN A 63 16.15 1.95 -16.16
C ASN A 63 17.49 1.21 -16.29
N LYS A 64 18.61 1.84 -15.93
CA LYS A 64 19.94 1.21 -16.01
C LYS A 64 20.25 0.27 -14.83
N CYS A 65 19.46 0.29 -13.76
CA CYS A 65 19.75 -0.49 -12.56
C CYS A 65 18.55 -1.34 -12.12
N LYS A 66 18.49 -2.60 -12.60
CA LYS A 66 17.49 -3.62 -12.22
C LYS A 66 17.40 -3.96 -10.72
N LYS A 67 18.29 -3.41 -9.89
CA LYS A 67 18.35 -3.65 -8.43
C LYS A 67 17.50 -2.68 -7.60
N TYR A 68 16.97 -1.61 -8.18
CA TYR A 68 16.20 -0.63 -7.43
C TYR A 68 14.70 -0.81 -7.66
N CYS A 69 13.93 -0.67 -6.58
CA CYS A 69 12.48 -0.70 -6.60
C CYS A 69 11.95 0.73 -6.38
N ALA A 70 11.19 1.24 -7.34
CA ALA A 70 10.52 2.53 -7.26
C ALA A 70 9.20 2.48 -6.47
N ARG A 71 8.68 1.28 -6.17
CA ARG A 71 7.41 1.09 -5.47
C ARG A 71 7.47 1.71 -4.08
N GLY A 72 6.47 2.50 -3.73
CA GLY A 72 6.38 3.25 -2.48
C GLY A 72 7.06 4.63 -2.52
N LEU A 73 7.82 4.95 -3.56
CA LEU A 73 8.48 6.26 -3.73
C LEU A 73 7.79 7.17 -4.74
N GLU A 74 6.75 6.69 -5.43
CA GLU A 74 6.07 7.43 -6.51
C GLU A 74 5.54 8.78 -6.01
N GLY A 75 4.94 8.78 -4.81
CA GLY A 75 4.41 9.97 -4.15
C GLY A 75 5.45 10.92 -3.57
N HIS A 76 6.74 10.61 -3.70
CA HIS A 76 7.89 11.43 -3.30
C HIS A 76 8.64 12.03 -4.48
N THR A 77 8.31 11.64 -5.72
CA THR A 77 8.74 12.39 -6.91
C THR A 77 8.09 13.77 -6.94
N LYS A 78 8.68 14.75 -7.63
CA LYS A 78 8.07 16.09 -7.82
C LYS A 78 6.63 15.99 -8.33
N THR A 79 6.42 15.27 -9.42
CA THR A 79 5.10 15.12 -10.04
C THR A 79 4.14 14.35 -9.13
N GLY A 80 4.60 13.27 -8.49
CA GLY A 80 3.78 12.48 -7.57
C GLY A 80 3.37 13.27 -6.33
N ALA A 81 4.27 14.06 -5.75
CA ALA A 81 3.99 14.93 -4.60
C ALA A 81 2.98 16.01 -4.97
N ILE A 82 3.16 16.69 -6.11
CA ILE A 82 2.22 17.71 -6.62
C ILE A 82 0.84 17.09 -6.85
N SER A 83 0.78 15.97 -7.56
CA SER A 83 -0.48 15.26 -7.86
C SER A 83 -1.20 14.82 -6.58
N LYS A 84 -0.48 14.20 -5.65
CA LYS A 84 -1.00 13.78 -4.34
C LYS A 84 -1.58 14.96 -3.55
N ASN A 85 -0.87 16.08 -3.49
CA ASN A 85 -1.33 17.27 -2.78
C ASN A 85 -2.55 17.90 -3.45
N LYS A 86 -2.54 18.01 -4.78
CA LYS A 86 -3.67 18.52 -5.57
C LYS A 86 -4.93 17.69 -5.37
N ASN A 87 -4.82 16.36 -5.45
CA ASN A 87 -5.95 15.45 -5.29
C ASN A 87 -6.54 15.54 -3.87
N ARG A 88 -5.68 15.58 -2.83
CA ARG A 88 -6.10 15.76 -1.44
C ARG A 88 -6.78 17.11 -1.21
N ALA A 89 -6.20 18.19 -1.73
CA ALA A 89 -6.78 19.52 -1.61
C ALA A 89 -8.15 19.59 -2.31
N SER A 90 -8.27 19.04 -3.52
CA SER A 90 -9.52 19.01 -4.26
C SER A 90 -10.61 18.21 -3.55
N ALA A 91 -10.26 17.03 -3.00
CA ALA A 91 -11.21 16.21 -2.26
C ALA A 91 -11.69 16.90 -0.97
N ARG A 92 -10.77 17.52 -0.21
CA ARG A 92 -11.12 18.31 0.99
C ARG A 92 -12.01 19.49 0.64
N ALA A 93 -11.67 20.23 -0.41
CA ALA A 93 -12.47 21.36 -0.86
C ALA A 93 -13.89 20.94 -1.23
N ALA A 94 -14.07 19.83 -1.96
CA ALA A 94 -15.39 19.31 -2.32
C ALA A 94 -16.25 18.98 -1.09
N VAL A 95 -15.66 18.32 -0.08
CA VAL A 95 -16.34 18.02 1.19
C VAL A 95 -16.73 19.31 1.93
N LEU A 96 -15.80 20.24 2.09
CA LEU A 96 -16.06 21.49 2.81
C LEU A 96 -17.09 22.37 2.11
N MET A 97 -17.08 22.41 0.78
CA MET A 97 -18.09 23.12 -0.02
C MET A 97 -19.47 22.50 0.19
N GLU A 98 -19.58 21.18 0.15
CA GLU A 98 -20.85 20.49 0.36
C GLU A 98 -21.37 20.68 1.80
N GLN A 99 -20.50 20.56 2.80
CA GLN A 99 -20.84 20.86 4.20
C GLN A 99 -21.30 22.31 4.39
N SER A 100 -20.62 23.28 3.78
CA SER A 100 -21.01 24.70 3.88
C SER A 100 -22.36 24.97 3.24
N ARG A 101 -22.63 24.34 2.09
CA ARG A 101 -23.91 24.41 1.40
C ARG A 101 -25.05 23.83 2.24
N GLN A 102 -24.82 22.66 2.85
CA GLN A 102 -25.78 22.03 3.76
C GLN A 102 -26.05 22.88 5.02
N TRP A 103 -25.01 23.53 5.56
CA TRP A 103 -25.14 24.43 6.71
C TRP A 103 -26.05 25.63 6.41
N ILE A 104 -25.85 26.28 5.26
CA ILE A 104 -26.68 27.43 4.82
C ILE A 104 -28.13 27.00 4.58
N GLU A 105 -28.34 25.81 4.04
CA GLU A 105 -29.66 25.25 3.76
C GLU A 105 -30.32 24.58 4.98
N ASN A 106 -29.66 24.58 6.14
CA ASN A 106 -30.10 23.93 7.37
C ASN A 106 -30.54 22.46 7.16
N ARG A 107 -29.71 21.70 6.43
CA ARG A 107 -29.93 20.28 6.15
C ARG A 107 -28.74 19.43 6.55
N VAL A 108 -28.99 18.12 6.71
CA VAL A 108 -27.95 17.12 6.97
C VAL A 108 -28.14 15.97 5.99
N ASP A 109 -27.17 15.80 5.10
CA ASP A 109 -27.14 14.72 4.11
C ASP A 109 -25.72 14.15 4.02
N GLU A 110 -25.48 13.10 4.82
CA GLU A 110 -24.20 12.40 4.87
C GLU A 110 -23.84 11.75 3.52
N GLN A 111 -24.84 11.31 2.77
CA GLN A 111 -24.64 10.62 1.49
C GLN A 111 -24.14 11.62 0.44
N ALA A 112 -24.70 12.84 0.40
CA ALA A 112 -24.22 13.88 -0.49
C ALA A 112 -22.76 14.29 -0.21
N ILE A 113 -22.34 14.36 1.07
CA ILE A 113 -20.93 14.61 1.44
C ILE A 113 -20.03 13.46 0.95
N ALA A 114 -20.46 12.21 1.16
CA ALA A 114 -19.71 11.05 0.69
C ALA A 114 -19.56 11.04 -0.84
N ASP A 115 -20.62 11.39 -1.57
CA ASP A 115 -20.61 11.43 -3.02
C ASP A 115 -19.76 12.59 -3.56
N ALA A 116 -19.76 13.74 -2.88
CA ALA A 116 -18.85 14.84 -3.19
C ALA A 116 -17.38 14.41 -3.08
N TYR A 117 -17.01 13.66 -2.03
CA TYR A 117 -15.66 13.09 -1.89
C TYR A 117 -15.35 12.05 -2.98
N ARG A 118 -16.26 11.07 -3.19
CA ARG A 118 -16.09 10.01 -4.18
C ARG A 118 -15.88 10.56 -5.58
N SER A 119 -16.58 11.63 -5.94
CA SER A 119 -16.42 12.31 -7.23
C SER A 119 -14.98 12.78 -7.50
N LYS A 120 -14.22 13.11 -6.44
CA LYS A 120 -12.81 13.52 -6.53
C LYS A 120 -11.83 12.38 -6.36
N ALA A 121 -12.21 11.35 -5.61
CA ALA A 121 -11.34 10.21 -5.28
C ALA A 121 -11.38 9.07 -6.31
N SER A 122 -12.39 9.02 -7.19
CA SER A 122 -12.62 7.92 -8.15
C SER A 122 -11.40 7.62 -9.04
N SER A 123 -10.76 8.65 -9.58
CA SER A 123 -9.55 8.50 -10.40
C SER A 123 -8.38 7.92 -9.59
N CYS A 124 -8.21 8.36 -8.34
CA CYS A 124 -7.19 7.83 -7.44
C CYS A 124 -7.44 6.36 -7.11
N GLN A 125 -8.70 5.98 -6.90
CA GLN A 125 -9.10 4.60 -6.64
C GLN A 125 -8.81 3.70 -7.85
N LEU A 126 -9.16 4.14 -9.06
CA LEU A 126 -8.86 3.41 -10.28
C LEU A 126 -7.34 3.22 -10.46
N TRP A 127 -6.55 4.28 -10.25
CA TRP A 127 -5.09 4.19 -10.32
C TRP A 127 -4.53 3.21 -9.27
N ALA A 128 -5.06 3.21 -8.05
CA ALA A 128 -4.64 2.26 -7.03
C ALA A 128 -4.95 0.81 -7.43
N GLN A 129 -6.10 0.55 -8.05
CA GLN A 129 -6.45 -0.78 -8.56
C GLN A 129 -5.49 -1.23 -9.67
N ILE A 130 -5.22 -0.36 -10.66
CA ILE A 130 -4.29 -0.66 -11.74
C ILE A 130 -2.90 -1.00 -11.19
N VAL A 131 -2.41 -0.21 -10.24
CA VAL A 131 -1.10 -0.45 -9.60
C VAL A 131 -1.10 -1.77 -8.84
N ALA A 132 -2.15 -2.06 -8.06
CA ALA A 132 -2.25 -3.29 -7.29
C ALA A 132 -2.29 -4.54 -8.18
N THR A 133 -3.07 -4.53 -9.26
CA THR A 133 -3.11 -5.64 -10.23
C THR A 133 -1.75 -5.84 -10.89
N GLY A 134 -1.05 -4.77 -11.28
CA GLY A 134 0.29 -4.88 -11.84
C GLY A 134 1.31 -5.47 -10.85
N ASP A 135 1.20 -5.12 -9.56
CA ASP A 135 2.05 -5.69 -8.50
C ASP A 135 1.77 -7.19 -8.29
N GLU A 136 0.49 -7.58 -8.28
CA GLU A 136 0.08 -8.98 -8.18
C GLU A 136 0.65 -9.82 -9.34
N GLU A 137 0.52 -9.34 -10.57
CA GLU A 137 1.04 -10.01 -11.77
C GLU A 137 2.56 -10.13 -11.74
N ALA A 138 3.27 -9.08 -11.32
CA ALA A 138 4.73 -9.09 -11.23
C ALA A 138 5.24 -10.13 -10.22
N VAL A 139 4.60 -10.24 -9.05
CA VAL A 139 4.92 -11.26 -8.05
C VAL A 139 4.63 -12.66 -8.58
N GLY A 140 3.48 -12.87 -9.22
CA GLY A 140 3.11 -14.16 -9.80
C GLY A 140 4.07 -14.63 -10.90
N PHE A 141 4.55 -13.71 -11.74
CA PHE A 141 5.52 -14.01 -12.79
C PHE A 141 6.90 -14.41 -12.24
N GLU A 142 7.43 -13.67 -11.27
CA GLU A 142 8.71 -14.01 -10.63
C GLU A 142 8.62 -15.33 -9.85
N GLY A 143 7.49 -15.61 -9.20
CA GLY A 143 7.22 -16.90 -8.56
C GLY A 143 7.33 -18.08 -9.52
N LYS A 144 6.70 -17.99 -10.71
CA LYS A 144 6.79 -19.03 -11.76
C LYS A 144 8.22 -19.25 -12.25
N LYS A 145 8.98 -18.18 -12.44
CA LYS A 145 10.38 -18.23 -12.90
C LYS A 145 11.32 -18.85 -11.86
N ILE A 146 11.07 -18.62 -10.58
CA ILE A 146 11.78 -19.29 -9.48
C ILE A 146 11.47 -20.78 -9.48
N ILE A 147 10.19 -21.16 -9.60
CA ILE A 147 9.77 -22.57 -9.64
C ILE A 147 10.41 -23.31 -10.83
N GLU A 148 10.45 -22.71 -12.01
CA GLU A 148 11.08 -23.31 -13.20
C GLU A 148 12.60 -23.49 -13.01
N LYS A 149 13.28 -22.53 -12.37
CA LYS A 149 14.71 -22.65 -12.04
C LYS A 149 14.98 -23.73 -11.00
N VAL A 150 14.17 -23.82 -9.97
CA VAL A 150 14.29 -24.85 -8.90
C VAL A 150 14.04 -26.24 -9.50
N SER A 151 12.99 -26.39 -10.32
CA SER A 151 12.71 -27.64 -11.02
C SER A 151 13.85 -28.06 -11.95
N ARG A 152 14.50 -27.11 -12.65
CA ARG A 152 15.69 -27.39 -13.46
C ARG A 152 16.90 -27.77 -12.61
N SER A 153 17.14 -27.14 -11.46
CA SER A 153 18.26 -27.51 -10.59
C SER A 153 18.07 -28.90 -9.96
N ASP A 154 16.85 -29.27 -9.58
CA ASP A 154 16.54 -30.58 -9.03
C ASP A 154 16.72 -31.68 -10.08
N SER A 155 16.29 -31.43 -11.32
CA SER A 155 16.52 -32.35 -12.44
C SER A 155 18.01 -32.53 -12.79
N PHE A 156 18.83 -31.49 -12.56
CA PHE A 156 20.28 -31.55 -12.77
C PHE A 156 21.00 -32.31 -11.66
N GLN A 157 20.54 -32.19 -10.40
CA GLN A 157 21.07 -32.98 -9.28
C GLN A 157 20.72 -34.47 -9.40
N GLN A 158 19.56 -34.80 -9.97
CA GLN A 158 19.14 -36.20 -10.16
C GLN A 158 19.90 -36.92 -11.28
N GLN A 159 20.53 -36.20 -12.21
CA GLN A 159 21.38 -36.76 -13.27
C GLN A 159 22.86 -36.93 -12.85
N LEU A 160 23.26 -36.41 -11.69
CA LEU A 160 24.65 -36.43 -11.20
C LEU A 160 24.92 -37.46 -10.09
N LEU A 161 23.92 -38.25 -9.70
CA LEU A 161 24.15 -39.39 -8.80
C LEU A 161 24.65 -40.60 -9.63
N PRO A 162 25.92 -41.05 -9.45
CA PRO A 162 26.35 -42.28 -10.07
C PRO A 162 25.55 -43.44 -9.46
N ALA A 163 25.10 -44.35 -10.32
CA ALA A 163 24.56 -45.64 -9.92
C ALA A 163 25.65 -46.37 -9.09
N ALA A 164 25.56 -46.27 -7.77
CA ALA A 164 26.35 -47.08 -6.87
C ALA A 164 25.87 -48.53 -7.04
N ALA A 165 26.83 -49.38 -7.40
CA ALA A 165 26.72 -50.80 -7.71
C ALA A 165 26.26 -51.66 -6.51
#